data_AF-A0A448ZCX4-F1
#
_entry.id   AF-A0A448ZCX4-F1
#
_cell.length_a   1.000
_cell.length_b   1.000
_cell.length_c   1.000
_cell.angle_alpha   90.00
_cell.angle_beta   90.00
_cell.angle_gamma   90.00
#
_symmetry.space_group_name_H-M   'P 1'
#
loop_
_entity.id
_entity.type
_entity.pdbx_description
1 polymer ?
#
loop_
_entity_poly.entity_id
_entity_poly.type
_entity_poly.pdbx_seq_one_letter_code
_entity_poly.pdbx_strand_id
1 'polypeptide(L)'
;MMNNMMLAQLMKDLQDPEIMAEAQKMMADPKFQEHMKKVTESQGFKTHMTAQKEAMSDPKKMKEMEEQMKKRLQQGNAQLEQAKALREKAAAQKGDDDKAEDDKKEEATADDDKKEEKTEKEDMPDIPNLSLN
;
A
#
# COMPACT_ATOMS: atom_id res chain seq x y z
N MET A 1 10.07 -4.44 -9.28
CA MET A 1 10.87 -3.22 -9.00
C MET A 1 10.07 -2.10 -8.34
N MET A 2 8.74 -2.20 -8.19
CA MET A 2 7.89 -1.11 -7.68
C MET A 2 8.07 -0.80 -6.18
N ASN A 3 8.55 -1.75 -5.37
CA ASN A 3 8.68 -1.57 -3.91
C ASN A 3 9.66 -0.48 -3.48
N ASN A 4 10.73 -0.19 -4.23
CA ASN A 4 11.71 0.82 -3.83
C ASN A 4 11.17 2.25 -4.02
N MET A 5 10.45 2.48 -5.11
CA MET A 5 9.78 3.75 -5.40
C MET A 5 8.68 4.04 -4.37
N MET A 6 7.89 3.03 -4.01
CA MET A 6 6.85 3.16 -2.98
C MET A 6 7.44 3.47 -1.61
N LEU A 7 8.55 2.81 -1.23
CA LEU A 7 9.24 3.11 0.03
C LEU A 7 9.78 4.55 0.05
N ALA A 8 10.37 5.00 -1.05
CA ALA A 8 10.87 6.37 -1.20
C ALA A 8 9.74 7.41 -1.11
N GLN A 9 8.61 7.15 -1.76
CA GLN A 9 7.43 7.99 -1.67
C GLN A 9 6.90 8.03 -0.23
N LEU A 10 6.77 6.86 0.42
CA LEU A 10 6.33 6.77 1.82
C LEU A 10 7.26 7.55 2.76
N MET A 11 8.58 7.46 2.60
CA MET A 11 9.50 8.24 3.44
C MET A 11 9.36 9.75 3.22
N LYS A 12 8.99 10.18 2.01
CA LYS A 12 8.69 11.57 1.72
C LYS A 12 7.35 12.00 2.33
N ASP A 13 6.34 11.15 2.23
CA ASP A 13 5.01 11.42 2.77
C ASP A 13 5.03 11.44 4.31
N LEU A 14 5.86 10.61 4.95
CA LEU A 14 6.09 10.66 6.40
C LEU A 14 6.87 11.90 6.87
N GLN A 15 7.49 12.67 5.97
CA GLN A 15 8.03 13.99 6.32
C GLN A 15 6.95 15.06 6.30
N ASP A 16 5.79 14.77 5.70
CA ASP A 16 4.65 15.67 5.68
C ASP A 16 3.86 15.54 7.00
N PRO A 17 3.75 16.62 7.79
CA PRO A 17 3.02 16.60 9.05
C PRO A 17 1.52 16.32 8.87
N GLU A 18 0.92 16.67 7.73
CA GLU A 18 -0.50 16.43 7.47
C GLU A 18 -0.76 14.95 7.21
N ILE A 19 0.07 14.31 6.38
CA ILE A 19 0.00 12.86 6.15
C ILE A 19 0.28 12.10 7.45
N MET A 20 1.24 12.55 8.27
CA MET A 20 1.48 11.93 9.58
C MET A 20 0.26 12.02 10.48
N ALA A 21 -0.44 13.16 10.52
CA ALA A 21 -1.66 13.32 11.31
C ALA A 21 -2.79 12.40 10.80
N GLU A 22 -2.95 12.27 9.48
CA GLU A 22 -3.92 11.36 8.89
C GLU A 22 -3.58 9.89 9.17
N ALA A 23 -2.31 9.51 9.02
CA ALA A 23 -1.83 8.16 9.34
C ALA A 23 -2.04 7.85 10.83
N GLN A 24 -1.80 8.81 11.73
CA GLN A 24 -2.10 8.66 13.15
C GLN A 24 -3.59 8.48 13.41
N LYS A 25 -4.45 9.21 12.70
CA LYS A 25 -5.91 9.05 12.80
C LYS A 25 -6.35 7.66 12.35
N MET A 26 -5.78 7.13 11.25
CA MET A 26 -6.03 5.76 10.81
C MET A 26 -5.49 4.72 11.80
N MET A 27 -4.32 4.95 12.42
CA MET A 27 -3.79 4.06 13.46
C MET A 27 -4.62 4.09 14.76
N ALA A 28 -5.25 5.22 15.06
CA ALA A 28 -6.17 5.37 16.17
C ALA A 28 -7.55 4.75 15.88
N ASP A 29 -7.85 4.39 14.63
CA ASP A 29 -9.12 3.77 14.26
C ASP A 29 -9.25 2.39 14.94
N PRO A 30 -10.34 2.13 15.68
CA PRO A 30 -10.55 0.85 16.35
C PRO A 30 -10.57 -0.35 15.40
N LYS A 31 -11.07 -0.20 14.17
CA LYS A 31 -11.06 -1.30 13.18
C LYS A 31 -9.63 -1.64 12.76
N PHE A 32 -8.81 -0.62 12.59
CA PHE A 32 -7.39 -0.81 12.28
C PHE A 32 -6.68 -1.48 13.47
N GLN A 33 -6.95 -1.06 14.70
CA GLN A 33 -6.38 -1.68 15.90
C GLN A 33 -6.79 -3.15 16.07
N GLU A 34 -8.06 -3.49 15.82
CA GLU A 34 -8.52 -4.87 15.85
C GLU A 34 -7.83 -5.73 14.78
N HIS A 35 -7.71 -5.21 13.56
CA HIS A 35 -7.01 -5.90 12.49
C HIS A 35 -5.53 -6.08 12.82
N MET A 36 -4.89 -5.02 13.32
CA MET A 36 -3.49 -5.05 13.73
C MET A 36 -3.28 -6.03 14.88
N LYS A 37 -4.19 -6.11 15.87
CA LYS A 37 -4.14 -7.13 16.92
C LYS A 37 -4.17 -8.54 16.32
N LYS A 38 -5.13 -8.84 15.45
CA LYS A 38 -5.21 -10.17 14.79
C LYS A 38 -3.93 -10.51 14.03
N VAL A 39 -3.35 -9.55 13.32
CA VAL A 39 -2.08 -9.72 12.62
C VAL A 39 -0.94 -9.96 13.61
N THR A 40 -0.83 -9.15 14.67
CA THR A 40 0.25 -9.29 15.68
C THR A 40 0.15 -10.57 16.50
N GLU A 41 -1.07 -11.09 16.67
CA GLU A 41 -1.32 -12.35 17.36
C GLU A 41 -1.03 -13.57 16.49
N SER A 42 -1.00 -13.39 15.17
CA SER A 42 -0.68 -14.46 14.23
C SER A 42 0.73 -15.01 14.47
N GLN A 43 0.87 -16.33 14.30
CA GLN A 43 2.13 -17.02 14.54
C GLN A 43 3.24 -16.56 13.57
N GLY A 44 2.88 -16.27 12.32
CA GLY A 44 3.80 -15.72 11.33
C GLY A 44 4.40 -14.38 11.79
N PHE A 45 3.55 -13.48 12.29
CA PHE A 45 4.03 -12.20 12.81
C PHE A 45 4.93 -12.36 14.02
N LYS A 46 4.56 -13.19 15.02
CA LYS A 46 5.37 -13.44 16.22
C LYS A 46 6.76 -14.01 15.89
N THR A 47 6.82 -14.97 14.96
CA THR A 47 8.08 -15.54 14.48
C THR A 47 8.94 -14.47 13.80
N HIS A 48 8.36 -13.69 12.88
CA HIS A 48 9.08 -12.61 12.21
C HIS A 48 9.54 -11.51 13.18
N MET A 49 8.71 -11.13 14.14
CA MET A 49 9.03 -10.13 15.17
C MET A 49 10.21 -10.59 16.02
N THR A 50 10.26 -11.87 16.36
CA THR A 50 11.36 -12.46 17.14
C THR A 50 12.66 -12.46 16.33
N ALA A 51 12.62 -12.95 15.09
CA ALA A 51 13.77 -12.93 14.19
C ALA A 51 14.26 -11.50 13.89
N GLN A 52 13.33 -10.56 13.75
CA GLN A 52 13.65 -9.15 13.54
C GLN A 52 14.28 -8.52 14.80
N LYS A 53 13.80 -8.88 16.00
CA LYS A 53 14.38 -8.42 17.27
C LYS A 53 15.81 -8.94 17.44
N GLU A 54 16.07 -10.19 17.09
CA GLU A 54 17.44 -10.75 17.07
C GLU A 54 18.32 -10.01 16.05
N ALA A 55 17.80 -9.78 14.84
CA ALA A 55 18.52 -9.04 13.81
C ALA A 55 18.81 -7.57 14.20
N MET A 56 17.90 -6.92 14.92
CA MET A 56 18.08 -5.55 15.44
C MET A 56 19.04 -5.50 16.63
N SER A 57 19.18 -6.59 17.38
CA SER A 57 20.12 -6.68 18.50
C SER A 57 21.56 -6.87 18.02
N ASP A 58 21.75 -7.31 16.77
CA ASP A 58 23.05 -7.41 16.10
C ASP A 58 23.45 -6.06 15.44
N PRO A 59 24.38 -5.28 16.01
CA PRO A 59 24.78 -3.99 15.44
C PRO A 59 25.39 -4.10 14.04
N LYS A 60 25.98 -5.26 13.71
CA LYS A 60 26.51 -5.54 12.36
C LYS A 60 25.39 -5.71 11.33
N LYS A 61 24.31 -6.43 11.68
CA LYS A 61 23.15 -6.60 10.81
C LYS A 61 22.34 -5.32 10.67
N MET A 62 22.23 -4.54 11.74
CA MET A 62 21.64 -3.19 11.69
C MET A 62 22.36 -2.30 10.67
N LYS A 63 23.70 -2.25 10.71
CA LYS A 63 24.47 -1.47 9.72
C LYS A 63 24.26 -1.97 8.29
N GLU A 64 24.30 -3.28 8.07
CA GLU A 64 24.06 -3.86 6.74
C GLU A 64 22.64 -3.55 6.25
N MET A 65 21.64 -3.63 7.13
CA MET A 65 20.26 -3.28 6.82
C MET A 65 20.11 -1.79 6.50
N GLU A 66 20.76 -0.91 7.27
CA GLU A 66 20.76 0.53 7.02
C GLU A 66 21.39 0.86 5.66
N GLU A 67 22.53 0.25 5.32
CA GLU A 67 23.16 0.42 4.01
C GLU A 67 22.29 -0.09 2.88
N GLN A 68 21.68 -1.28 3.04
CA GLN A 68 20.75 -1.83 2.05
C GLN A 68 19.51 -0.93 1.90
N MET A 69 18.97 -0.41 3.00
CA MET A 69 17.84 0.50 3.00
C MET A 69 18.19 1.81 2.30
N LYS A 70 19.34 2.40 2.62
CA LYS A 70 19.84 3.62 1.96
C LYS A 70 20.03 3.41 0.46
N LYS A 71 20.59 2.27 0.05
CA LYS A 71 20.74 1.92 -1.37
C LYS A 71 19.38 1.80 -2.07
N ARG A 72 18.43 1.09 -1.45
CA ARG A 72 17.06 0.97 -1.98
C ARG A 72 16.35 2.32 -2.07
N LEU A 73 16.55 3.18 -1.08
CA LEU A 73 15.97 4.52 -1.06
C LEU A 73 16.55 5.41 -2.17
N GLN A 74 17.87 5.39 -2.36
CA GLN A 74 18.52 6.10 -3.45
C GLN A 74 18.01 5.62 -4.82
N GLN A 75 17.90 4.30 -5.00
CA GLN A 75 17.33 3.72 -6.23
C GLN A 75 15.85 4.12 -6.41
N GLY A 76 15.07 4.07 -5.33
CA GLY A 76 13.67 4.47 -5.33
C GLY A 76 13.49 5.93 -5.72
N ASN A 77 14.29 6.84 -5.14
CA ASN A 77 14.29 8.26 -5.48
C ASN A 77 14.64 8.51 -6.95
N ALA A 78 15.71 7.88 -7.45
CA ALA A 78 16.10 8.02 -8.86
C ALA A 78 14.98 7.54 -9.81
N GLN A 79 14.30 6.44 -9.46
CA GLN A 79 13.15 5.96 -10.22
C GLN A 79 11.95 6.91 -10.12
N LEU A 80 11.71 7.51 -8.95
CA LEU A 80 10.65 8.49 -8.72
C LEU A 80 10.85 9.74 -9.58
N GLU A 81 12.09 10.23 -9.69
CA GLU A 81 12.43 11.36 -10.56
C GLU A 81 12.26 11.01 -12.04
N GLN A 82 12.71 9.84 -12.47
CA GLN A 82 12.50 9.38 -13.84
C GLN A 82 11.01 9.23 -14.16
N ALA A 83 10.22 8.67 -13.23
CA ALA A 83 8.78 8.53 -13.39
C ALA A 83 8.08 9.90 -13.45
N LYS A 84 8.51 10.87 -12.64
CA LYS A 84 8.01 12.25 -12.70
C LYS A 84 8.34 12.91 -14.03
N ALA A 85 9.58 12.80 -14.50
CA ALA A 85 9.99 13.37 -15.79
C ALA A 85 9.23 12.73 -16.97
N LEU A 86 9.00 11.42 -16.93
CA LEU A 86 8.17 10.71 -17.93
C LEU A 86 6.71 11.18 -17.85
N ARG A 87 6.15 11.32 -16.64
CA ARG A 87 4.78 11.82 -16.45
C ARG A 87 4.62 13.25 -16.91
N GLU A 88 5.59 14.12 -16.65
CA GLU A 88 5.58 15.52 -17.10
C GLU A 88 5.68 15.61 -18.62
N LYS A 89 6.55 14.81 -19.25
CA LYS A 89 6.64 14.71 -20.71
C LYS A 89 5.35 14.15 -21.33
N ALA A 90 4.73 13.15 -20.72
CA ALA A 90 3.45 12.59 -21.16
C ALA A 90 2.28 13.57 -20.95
N ALA A 91 2.31 14.37 -19.89
CA ALA A 91 1.33 15.43 -19.63
C ALA A 91 1.50 16.59 -20.64
N ALA A 92 2.73 16.97 -20.98
CA ALA A 92 3.02 17.97 -22.00
C ALA A 92 2.60 17.54 -23.41
N GLN A 93 2.62 16.23 -23.71
CA GLN A 93 2.10 15.69 -24.98
C GLN A 93 0.57 15.50 -25.02
N LYS A 94 -0.12 15.52 -23.86
CA LYS A 94 -1.59 15.43 -23.78
C LYS A 94 -2.30 16.79 -23.79
N GLY A 95 -1.57 17.89 -23.94
CA GLY A 95 -2.13 19.25 -23.94
C GLY A 95 -2.82 19.71 -25.23
N ASP A 96 -2.96 18.87 -26.26
CA ASP A 96 -3.53 19.25 -27.57
C ASP A 96 -4.87 18.57 -27.95
N ASP A 97 -5.43 17.68 -27.13
CA ASP A 97 -6.62 16.86 -27.51
C ASP A 97 -7.84 16.96 -26.57
N ASP A 98 -7.94 17.97 -25.70
CA ASP A 98 -9.10 18.14 -24.81
C ASP A 98 -9.80 19.50 -24.99
N LYS A 99 -10.22 19.76 -26.24
CA LYS A 99 -11.14 20.87 -26.58
C LYS A 99 -12.32 20.40 -27.43
N ALA A 100 -13.10 19.46 -26.90
CA ALA A 100 -14.50 19.14 -27.25
C ALA A 100 -14.87 17.93 -26.36
N GLU A 101 -15.89 17.89 -25.50
CA GLU A 101 -17.19 18.55 -25.49
C GLU A 101 -17.64 18.70 -24.02
N ASP A 102 -17.87 19.94 -23.61
CA ASP A 102 -18.79 20.29 -22.53
C ASP A 102 -20.14 20.52 -23.22
N ASP A 103 -21.17 19.75 -22.83
CA ASP A 103 -22.59 20.16 -22.65
C ASP A 103 -23.57 18.99 -22.92
N LYS A 104 -24.40 18.70 -21.89
CA LYS A 104 -25.58 17.77 -21.80
C LYS A 104 -25.26 16.32 -21.42
N LYS A 105 -25.80 15.75 -20.34
CA LYS A 105 -27.16 15.91 -19.82
C LYS A 105 -27.24 15.37 -18.38
N GLU A 106 -27.62 16.22 -17.42
CA GLU A 106 -28.34 15.79 -16.21
C GLU A 106 -29.65 15.12 -16.63
N GLU A 107 -29.94 13.92 -16.13
CA GLU A 107 -31.27 13.64 -15.58
C GLU A 107 -31.27 12.39 -14.70
N ALA A 108 -31.92 12.57 -13.56
CA ALA A 108 -32.15 11.64 -12.46
C ALA A 108 -32.78 10.31 -12.85
N THR A 109 -32.46 9.27 -12.08
CA THR A 109 -33.48 8.39 -11.50
C THR A 109 -33.09 8.08 -10.06
N ALA A 110 -33.84 8.66 -9.14
CA ALA A 110 -34.00 8.17 -7.79
C ALA A 110 -34.99 6.98 -7.78
N ASP A 111 -34.86 6.20 -6.71
CA ASP A 111 -35.92 5.46 -6.00
C ASP A 111 -36.03 3.92 -6.09
N ASP A 112 -36.40 3.39 -4.93
CA ASP A 112 -36.86 2.05 -4.52
C ASP A 112 -35.82 0.91 -4.40
N ASP A 113 -35.26 0.64 -3.21
CA ASP A 113 -35.83 -0.08 -2.04
C ASP A 113 -35.85 -1.61 -2.18
N LYS A 114 -35.55 -2.27 -1.04
CA LYS A 114 -35.89 -3.67 -0.68
C LYS A 114 -34.84 -4.78 -0.86
N LYS A 115 -34.08 -4.97 0.22
CA LYS A 115 -34.06 -6.18 1.08
C LYS A 115 -34.14 -7.54 0.38
N GLU A 116 -33.08 -8.35 0.47
CA GLU A 116 -33.15 -9.69 1.11
C GLU A 116 -31.77 -10.35 1.32
N GLU A 117 -31.69 -10.99 2.48
CA GLU A 117 -30.64 -11.81 3.05
C GLU A 117 -30.78 -13.25 2.53
N LYS A 118 -29.70 -13.88 2.03
CA LYS A 118 -29.39 -15.32 2.26
C LYS A 118 -28.06 -15.78 1.63
N THR A 119 -27.20 -16.26 2.52
CA THR A 119 -26.30 -17.44 2.42
C THR A 119 -26.30 -18.30 1.15
N GLU A 120 -25.09 -18.55 0.62
CA GLU A 120 -24.50 -19.87 0.25
C GLU A 120 -23.06 -19.58 -0.24
N LYS A 121 -22.00 -19.96 0.50
CA LYS A 121 -21.22 -21.19 0.38
C LYS A 121 -20.83 -21.55 -1.07
N GLU A 122 -19.52 -21.85 -1.22
CA GLU A 122 -18.86 -22.53 -2.35
C GLU A 122 -18.36 -21.66 -3.50
N ASP A 123 -17.16 -21.08 -3.34
CA ASP A 123 -16.13 -21.07 -4.40
C ASP A 123 -14.77 -20.65 -3.78
N MET A 124 -14.20 -21.51 -2.93
CA MET A 124 -12.76 -21.49 -2.67
C MET A 124 -12.15 -22.58 -3.57
N PRO A 125 -11.16 -22.25 -4.42
CA PRO A 125 -10.47 -23.26 -5.19
C PRO A 125 -9.75 -24.22 -4.24
N ASP A 126 -10.07 -25.50 -4.42
CA ASP A 126 -9.48 -26.67 -3.76
C ASP A 126 -7.94 -26.58 -3.82
N ILE A 127 -7.30 -26.34 -2.66
CA ILE A 127 -5.84 -26.40 -2.56
C ILE A 127 -5.50 -27.88 -2.35
N PRO A 128 -4.89 -28.57 -3.33
CA PRO A 128 -4.53 -29.96 -3.16
C PRO A 128 -3.52 -30.10 -2.03
N ASN A 129 -3.91 -30.92 -1.06
CA ASN A 129 -3.12 -31.42 0.06
C ASN A 129 -1.78 -31.99 -0.43
N LEU A 130 -0.69 -31.22 -0.31
CA LEU A 130 0.67 -31.70 -0.49
C LEU A 130 1.08 -32.53 0.73
N SER A 131 0.59 -33.77 0.76
CA SER A 131 1.27 -34.85 1.47
C SER A 131 2.59 -35.12 0.76
N LEU A 132 3.69 -34.67 1.35
CA LEU A 132 5.03 -35.15 1.04
C LEU A 132 5.53 -35.86 2.30
N ASN A 133 5.55 -37.20 2.18
CA ASN A 133 6.28 -38.12 3.06
C ASN A 133 7.76 -37.76 3.15
#